data_AF-A0A7W0Q007-F1
#
_entry.id   AF-A0A7W0Q007-F1
#
_cell.length_a   1.000
_cell.length_b   1.000
_cell.length_c   1.000
_cell.angle_alpha   90.00
_cell.angle_beta   90.00
_cell.angle_gamma   90.00
#
_symmetry.space_group_name_H-M   'P 1'
#
loop_
_entity.id
_entity.type
_entity.pdbx_description
1 polymer ?
#
loop_
_entity_poly.entity_id
_entity_poly.type
_entity_poly.pdbx_seq_one_letter_code
_entity_poly.pdbx_strand_id
1 'polypeptide(L)'
;MDGDRSYQIGYHDSELRSAETHVVLAAYPSGRPPRCEDLSTGVYGPCWKEPSGRRQVAGFDVTVYECGLGHESQHLVYAWTEDGVLYSVSNHIDRRPNSAITRAVAERNLNRILRGLNRIEPSGAAGTEDEEH
;
A
#
# COMPACT_ATOMS: atom_id res chain seq x y z
N MET A 1 1.51 24.08 7.41
CA MET A 1 0.93 22.77 7.75
C MET A 1 1.89 21.75 7.18
N ASP A 2 2.77 21.17 8.00
CA ASP A 2 3.46 19.97 7.55
C ASP A 2 2.38 18.88 7.49
N GLY A 3 2.02 18.45 6.27
CA GLY A 3 1.20 17.25 6.12
C GLY A 3 1.87 16.06 6.79
N ASP A 4 1.15 14.96 7.03
CA ASP A 4 1.64 13.73 7.68
C ASP A 4 2.83 13.04 6.94
N ARG A 5 3.47 13.72 5.97
CA ARG A 5 4.56 13.26 5.11
C ARG A 5 4.30 11.90 4.47
N SER A 6 3.03 11.53 4.40
CA SER A 6 2.56 10.30 3.78
C SER A 6 2.74 10.44 2.28
N TYR A 7 3.19 9.37 1.64
CA TYR A 7 3.38 9.34 0.20
C TYR A 7 2.79 8.05 -0.37
N GLN A 8 2.43 8.11 -1.65
CA GLN A 8 1.97 6.96 -2.41
C GLN A 8 2.58 6.97 -3.81
N ILE A 9 2.89 5.79 -4.32
CA ILE A 9 3.31 5.55 -5.71
C ILE A 9 2.35 4.51 -6.27
N GLY A 10 1.58 4.91 -7.28
CA GLY A 10 0.62 4.06 -7.95
C GLY A 10 1.10 3.64 -9.34
N TYR A 11 0.94 2.36 -9.67
CA TYR A 11 1.00 1.88 -11.04
C TYR A 11 -0.39 1.45 -11.48
N HIS A 12 -0.79 1.89 -12.67
CA HIS A 12 -2.06 1.57 -13.29
C HIS A 12 -1.81 1.01 -14.69
N ASP A 13 -2.31 -0.21 -14.93
CA ASP A 13 -2.37 -0.82 -16.26
C ASP A 13 -3.82 -1.04 -16.68
N SER A 14 -4.17 -0.48 -17.84
CA SER A 14 -5.49 -0.54 -18.48
C SER A 14 -5.52 -1.40 -19.74
N GLU A 15 -4.43 -2.07 -20.13
CA GLU A 15 -4.35 -2.84 -21.39
C GLU A 15 -5.16 -4.15 -21.35
N LEU A 16 -5.47 -4.66 -20.16
CA LEU A 16 -6.41 -5.77 -20.00
C LEU A 16 -7.84 -5.22 -20.10
N ARG A 17 -8.44 -5.33 -21.29
CA ARG A 17 -9.82 -4.89 -21.63
C ARG A 17 -10.96 -5.34 -20.69
N SER A 18 -10.69 -6.09 -19.64
CA SER A 18 -11.66 -6.55 -18.65
C SER A 18 -11.24 -6.39 -17.18
N ALA A 19 -10.01 -5.91 -16.88
CA ALA A 19 -9.60 -5.74 -15.48
C ALA A 19 -8.49 -4.69 -15.31
N GLU A 20 -8.86 -3.59 -14.67
CA GLU A 20 -7.95 -2.54 -14.23
C GLU A 20 -7.03 -3.10 -13.12
N THR A 21 -5.71 -3.05 -13.33
CA THR A 21 -4.75 -3.43 -12.28
C THR A 21 -4.14 -2.18 -11.68
N HIS A 22 -4.50 -1.89 -10.43
CA HIS A 22 -3.85 -0.85 -9.62
C HIS A 22 -2.97 -1.51 -8.57
N VAL A 23 -1.73 -1.05 -8.49
CA VAL A 23 -0.83 -1.36 -7.39
C VAL A 23 -0.40 -0.05 -6.76
N VAL A 24 -0.62 0.11 -5.45
CA VAL A 24 -0.21 1.31 -4.72
C VAL A 24 0.73 0.92 -3.61
N LEU A 25 1.95 1.46 -3.62
CA LEU A 25 2.87 1.44 -2.49
C LEU A 25 2.74 2.76 -1.73
N ALA A 26 2.53 2.70 -0.42
CA ALA A 26 2.38 3.89 0.41
C ALA A 26 3.10 3.76 1.75
N ALA A 27 3.42 4.90 2.35
CA ALA A 27 3.95 4.99 3.70
C ALA A 27 3.22 6.07 4.51
N TYR A 28 3.02 5.78 5.80
CA TYR A 28 2.32 6.62 6.76
C TYR A 28 3.19 6.79 8.00
N PRO A 29 3.93 7.91 8.09
CA PRO A 29 4.78 8.24 9.23
C PRO A 29 4.05 8.32 10.58
N SER A 30 2.73 8.55 10.58
CA SER A 30 1.90 8.46 11.79
C SER A 30 1.78 7.05 12.38
N GLY A 31 2.24 6.02 11.66
CA GLY A 31 2.13 4.61 12.06
C GLY A 31 0.70 4.08 12.03
N ARG A 32 -0.23 4.83 11.40
CA ARG A 32 -1.67 4.52 11.38
C ARG A 32 -2.19 4.51 9.95
N PRO A 33 -3.22 3.69 9.65
CA PRO A 33 -3.92 3.76 8.37
C PRO A 33 -4.46 5.16 8.08
N PRO A 34 -4.54 5.56 6.81
CA PRO A 34 -5.20 6.80 6.42
C PRO A 34 -6.69 6.77 6.80
N ARG A 35 -7.31 7.95 6.82
CA ARG A 35 -8.75 8.07 7.02
C ARG A 35 -9.47 8.17 5.68
N CYS A 36 -10.51 7.38 5.51
CA CYS A 36 -11.37 7.37 4.32
C CYS A 36 -12.81 7.66 4.73
N GLU A 37 -13.53 8.29 3.81
CA GLU A 37 -14.99 8.40 3.87
C GLU A 37 -15.61 7.07 3.46
N ASP A 38 -16.55 6.59 4.26
CA ASP A 38 -17.46 5.52 3.85
C ASP A 38 -18.49 6.10 2.87
N LEU A 39 -18.39 5.76 1.59
CA LEU A 39 -19.26 6.29 0.54
C LEU A 39 -20.75 5.92 0.71
N SER A 40 -21.07 4.93 1.55
CA SER A 40 -22.45 4.55 1.84
C SER A 40 -23.07 5.37 2.98
N THR A 41 -22.25 5.89 3.91
CA THR A 41 -22.71 6.59 5.12
C THR A 41 -22.23 8.03 5.26
N GLY A 42 -21.22 8.46 4.49
CA GLY A 42 -20.52 9.75 4.60
C GLY A 42 -19.62 9.87 5.84
N VAL A 43 -19.46 8.80 6.62
CA VAL A 43 -18.71 8.83 7.89
C VAL A 43 -17.23 8.52 7.64
N TYR A 44 -16.34 9.33 8.23
CA TYR A 44 -14.90 9.11 8.14
C TYR A 44 -14.38 8.11 9.18
N GLY A 45 -13.76 7.04 8.72
CA GLY A 45 -13.06 6.05 9.54
C GLY A 45 -11.67 5.72 9.01
N PRO A 46 -10.92 4.81 9.66
CA PRO A 46 -9.74 4.21 9.05
C PRO A 46 -10.11 3.57 7.70
N CYS A 47 -9.29 3.77 6.68
CA CYS A 47 -9.50 3.15 5.38
C CYS A 47 -9.51 1.63 5.47
N TRP A 48 -8.76 1.05 6.40
CA TRP A 48 -8.72 -0.38 6.67
C TRP A 48 -9.10 -0.62 8.14
N LYS A 49 -10.21 -1.32 8.38
CA LYS A 49 -10.77 -1.49 9.73
C LYS A 49 -10.57 -2.89 10.31
N GLU A 50 -10.56 -3.91 9.47
CA GLU A 50 -10.54 -5.30 9.94
C GLU A 50 -9.47 -6.11 9.21
N PRO A 51 -8.45 -6.61 9.94
CA PRO A 51 -7.46 -7.48 9.35
C PRO A 51 -8.07 -8.86 9.06
N SER A 52 -7.90 -9.36 7.84
CA SER A 52 -8.29 -10.72 7.46
C SER A 52 -7.27 -11.78 7.87
N GLY A 53 -6.06 -11.37 8.28
CA GLY A 53 -5.05 -12.26 8.86
C GLY A 53 -3.66 -11.64 8.92
N ARG A 54 -2.70 -12.41 9.45
CA ARG A 54 -1.27 -12.08 9.46
C ARG A 54 -0.47 -13.20 8.81
N ARG A 55 0.65 -12.87 8.17
CA ARG A 55 1.56 -13.86 7.59
C ARG A 55 2.95 -13.29 7.33
N GLN A 56 3.96 -14.17 7.30
CA GLN A 56 5.29 -13.83 6.81
C GLN A 56 5.37 -13.88 5.29
N VAL A 57 5.89 -12.83 4.67
CA VAL A 57 6.23 -12.79 3.24
C VAL A 57 7.58 -12.13 3.07
N ALA A 58 8.57 -12.87 2.56
CA ALA A 58 9.89 -12.32 2.22
C ALA A 58 10.59 -11.53 3.34
N GLY A 59 10.39 -11.93 4.60
CA GLY A 59 10.93 -11.25 5.77
C GLY A 59 9.98 -10.24 6.42
N PHE A 60 8.92 -9.82 5.73
CA PHE A 60 7.92 -8.87 6.23
C PHE A 60 6.77 -9.58 6.95
N ASP A 61 6.48 -9.13 8.18
CA ASP A 61 5.29 -9.56 8.95
C ASP A 61 4.12 -8.70 8.51
N VAL A 62 3.36 -9.21 7.54
CA VAL A 62 2.27 -8.46 6.93
C VAL A 62 0.97 -8.76 7.64
N THR A 63 0.24 -7.69 7.94
CA THR A 63 -1.18 -7.74 8.23
C THR A 63 -1.94 -7.55 6.92
N VAL A 64 -2.85 -8.47 6.64
CA VAL A 64 -3.68 -8.46 5.43
C VAL A 64 -5.01 -7.79 5.75
N TYR A 65 -5.42 -6.86 4.91
CA TYR A 65 -6.74 -6.23 4.96
C TYR A 65 -7.44 -6.43 3.62
N GLU A 66 -8.75 -6.66 3.68
CA GLU A 66 -9.61 -6.79 2.50
C GLU A 66 -10.73 -5.79 2.57
N CYS A 67 -11.00 -5.11 1.44
CA CYS A 67 -12.16 -4.25 1.26
C CYS A 67 -12.30 -3.16 2.32
N GLY A 68 -11.43 -2.15 2.19
CA GLY A 68 -11.49 -0.94 2.98
C GLY A 68 -12.70 -0.04 2.70
N LEU A 69 -12.70 1.16 3.27
CA LEU A 69 -13.71 2.17 3.00
C LEU A 69 -13.38 2.96 1.71
N GLY A 70 -14.42 3.45 1.06
CA GLY A 70 -14.30 4.28 -0.15
C GLY A 70 -13.56 3.59 -1.29
N HIS A 71 -12.57 4.26 -1.86
CA HIS A 71 -11.77 3.71 -2.97
C HIS A 71 -10.93 2.48 -2.57
N GLU A 72 -10.73 2.23 -1.27
CA GLU A 72 -10.04 1.04 -0.76
C GLU A 72 -10.95 -0.21 -0.72
N SER A 73 -12.25 -0.06 -0.98
CA SER A 73 -13.23 -1.16 -0.95
C SER A 73 -12.98 -2.26 -1.97
N GLN A 74 -12.18 -1.99 -3.00
CA GLN A 74 -11.81 -2.95 -4.04
C GLN A 74 -10.35 -3.37 -3.94
N HIS A 75 -9.67 -3.13 -2.82
CA HIS A 75 -8.26 -3.47 -2.66
C HIS A 75 -8.05 -4.62 -1.66
N LEU A 76 -7.07 -5.46 -2.00
CA LEU A 76 -6.36 -6.31 -1.05
C LEU A 76 -5.10 -5.57 -0.63
N VAL A 77 -4.89 -5.39 0.67
CA VAL A 77 -3.80 -4.57 1.23
C VAL A 77 -2.91 -5.42 2.12
N TYR A 78 -1.60 -5.39 1.89
CA TYR A 78 -0.60 -5.84 2.86
C TYR A 78 0.01 -4.64 3.52
N ALA A 79 -0.08 -4.57 4.85
CA ALA A 79 0.57 -3.54 5.62
C ALA A 79 1.54 -4.14 6.62
N TRP A 80 2.68 -3.48 6.82
CA TRP A 80 3.69 -3.83 7.81
C TRP A 80 4.26 -2.56 8.42
N THR A 81 4.90 -2.68 9.57
CA THR A 81 5.52 -1.55 10.25
C THR A 81 7.02 -1.77 10.33
N GLU A 82 7.78 -0.74 9.96
CA GLU A 82 9.24 -0.71 10.09
C GLU A 82 9.63 0.68 10.62
N ASP A 83 10.48 0.72 11.66
CA ASP A 83 10.94 1.96 12.29
C ASP A 83 9.82 2.95 12.69
N GLY A 84 8.65 2.41 13.10
CA GLY A 84 7.47 3.20 13.49
C GLY A 84 6.63 3.74 12.32
N VAL A 85 7.09 3.56 11.08
CA VAL A 85 6.36 3.92 9.86
C VAL A 85 5.49 2.75 9.43
N LEU A 86 4.21 3.02 9.15
CA LEU A 86 3.34 2.02 8.54
C LEU A 86 3.52 2.06 7.03
N TYR A 87 3.92 0.95 6.44
CA TYR A 87 3.98 0.77 4.99
C TYR A 87 2.81 -0.07 4.54
N SER A 88 2.34 0.17 3.32
CA SER A 88 1.35 -0.68 2.69
C SER A 88 1.65 -0.87 1.21
N VAL A 89 1.37 -2.07 0.69
CA VAL A 89 1.13 -2.26 -0.73
C VAL A 89 -0.26 -2.82 -0.94
N SER A 90 -1.02 -2.22 -1.85
CA SER A 90 -2.35 -2.68 -2.22
C SER A 90 -2.39 -3.14 -3.66
N ASN A 91 -3.26 -4.10 -3.95
CA ASN A 91 -3.60 -4.47 -5.33
C ASN A 91 -5.12 -4.56 -5.46
N HIS A 92 -5.65 -3.97 -6.53
CA HIS A 92 -7.05 -4.06 -6.90
C HIS A 92 -7.50 -5.53 -7.01
N ILE A 93 -8.73 -5.80 -6.59
CA ILE A 93 -9.44 -7.06 -6.77
C ILE A 93 -10.79 -6.78 -7.42
N ASP A 94 -11.16 -7.62 -8.36
CA ASP A 94 -12.49 -7.61 -8.95
C ASP A 94 -13.22 -8.90 -8.59
N ARG A 95 -14.33 -8.72 -7.85
CA ARG A 95 -15.14 -9.82 -7.31
C ARG A 95 -16.18 -10.34 -8.31
N ARG A 96 -16.27 -9.76 -9.51
CA ARG A 96 -17.17 -10.26 -10.55
C ARG A 96 -16.74 -11.67 -10.99
N PRO A 97 -17.70 -12.56 -11.31
CA PRO A 97 -17.39 -13.88 -11.86
C PRO A 97 -16.50 -13.76 -13.11
N ASN A 98 -15.53 -14.67 -13.24
CA ASN A 98 -14.57 -14.73 -14.35
C ASN A 98 -13.64 -13.51 -14.48
N SER A 99 -13.49 -12.70 -13.42
CA SER A 99 -12.49 -11.62 -13.45
C SER A 99 -11.07 -12.17 -13.53
N ALA A 100 -10.22 -11.49 -14.31
CA ALA A 100 -8.80 -11.82 -14.43
C ALA A 100 -8.01 -11.40 -13.17
N ILE A 101 -8.52 -10.48 -12.36
CA ILE A 101 -7.84 -9.92 -11.17
C ILE A 101 -8.60 -10.38 -9.92
N THR A 102 -8.52 -11.69 -9.67
CA THR A 102 -9.10 -12.30 -8.47
C THR A 102 -8.24 -12.04 -7.24
N ARG A 103 -8.79 -12.30 -6.05
CA ARG A 103 -8.03 -12.28 -4.79
C ARG A 103 -6.73 -13.09 -4.87
N ALA A 104 -6.75 -14.30 -5.42
CA ALA A 104 -5.56 -15.15 -5.54
C ALA A 104 -4.51 -14.55 -6.48
N VAL A 105 -4.93 -13.89 -7.56
CA VAL A 105 -4.03 -13.17 -8.46
C VAL A 105 -3.40 -11.97 -7.74
N ALA A 106 -4.21 -11.20 -7.02
CA ALA A 106 -3.72 -10.07 -6.22
C ALA A 106 -2.71 -10.52 -5.16
N GLU A 107 -3.00 -11.61 -4.43
CA GLU A 107 -2.05 -12.16 -3.45
C GLU A 107 -0.72 -12.58 -4.09
N ARG A 108 -0.77 -13.23 -5.26
CA ARG A 108 0.44 -13.62 -5.99
C ARG A 108 1.26 -12.40 -6.41
N ASN A 109 0.59 -11.34 -6.89
CA ASN A 109 1.24 -10.09 -7.28
C ASN A 109 1.89 -9.41 -6.08
N LEU A 110 1.16 -9.25 -4.98
CA LEU A 110 1.67 -8.64 -3.73
C LEU A 110 2.86 -9.43 -3.19
N ASN A 111 2.78 -10.76 -3.16
CA ASN A 111 3.92 -11.60 -2.75
C ASN A 111 5.15 -11.41 -3.65
N ARG A 112 4.96 -11.24 -4.96
CA ARG A 112 6.06 -10.98 -5.90
C ARG A 112 6.66 -9.59 -5.67
N ILE A 113 5.83 -8.58 -5.44
CA ILE A 113 6.27 -7.22 -5.14
C ILE A 113 7.09 -7.22 -3.86
N LEU A 114 6.57 -7.77 -2.75
CA LEU A 114 7.29 -7.82 -1.47
C LEU A 114 8.66 -8.50 -1.58
N ARG A 115 8.75 -9.61 -2.34
CA ARG A 115 10.03 -10.29 -2.59
C ARG A 115 11.03 -9.45 -3.36
N GLY A 116 10.57 -8.48 -4.15
CA GLY A 116 11.41 -7.55 -4.92
C GLY A 116 11.65 -6.21 -4.23
N LEU A 117 10.98 -5.93 -3.10
CA LEU A 117 11.19 -4.69 -2.37
C LEU A 117 12.58 -4.67 -1.76
N ASN A 118 13.29 -3.57 -2.00
CA ASN A 118 14.60 -3.31 -1.43
C ASN A 118 14.58 -1.92 -0.80
N ARG A 119 15.05 -1.82 0.44
CA ARG A 119 15.25 -0.54 1.10
C ARG A 119 16.40 0.18 0.42
N ILE A 120 16.14 1.40 -0.04
CA ILE A 120 17.17 2.29 -0.56
C ILE A 120 17.44 3.30 0.54
N GLU A 121 18.63 3.24 1.13
CA GLU A 121 19.07 4.26 2.07
C GLU A 121 19.67 5.43 1.30
N PRO A 122 19.41 6.69 1.70
CA PRO A 122 20.10 7.82 1.12
C PRO A 122 21.61 7.68 1.36
N SER A 123 22.38 7.37 0.32
CA SER A 123 23.83 7.49 0.36
C SER A 123 24.15 8.98 0.29
N GLY A 124 24.27 9.62 1.45
CA GLY A 124 24.52 11.06 1.54
C GLY A 124 25.74 11.47 0.72
N ALA A 125 25.55 12.34 -0.26
CA ALA A 125 26.58 13.31 -0.57
C ALA A 125 26.58 14.29 0.60
N ALA A 126 27.43 14.04 1.59
CA ALA A 126 27.85 15.09 2.50
C ALA A 126 28.58 16.11 1.61
N GLY A 127 27.88 17.19 1.23
CA GLY A 127 28.52 18.36 0.67
C GLY A 127 29.48 18.89 1.73
N THR A 128 30.77 18.66 1.53
CA THR A 128 31.80 19.47 2.15
C THR A 128 31.68 20.86 1.53
N GLU A 129 30.98 21.75 2.23
CA GLU A 129 31.18 23.19 2.05
C GLU A 129 32.59 23.48 2.59
N ASP A 130 33.59 23.43 1.71
CA ASP A 130 34.90 23.99 2.00
C ASP A 130 34.77 25.52 2.00
N GLU A 131 34.66 26.10 3.20
CA GLU A 131 34.87 27.54 3.43
C GLU A 131 36.35 27.88 3.15
N GLU A 132 36.60 28.39 1.94
CA GLU A 132 37.86 29.03 1.56
C GLU A 132 38.06 30.32 2.41
N HIS A 133 39.17 30.37 3.15
CA HIS A 133 39.65 31.54 3.92
C HIS A 133 40.60 32.41 3.08
#